data_AF-A0A556U1L4-F1
#
_entry.id   AF-A0A556U1L4-F1
#
_cell.length_a   1.000
_cell.length_b   1.000
_cell.length_c   1.000
_cell.angle_alpha   90.00
_cell.angle_beta   90.00
_cell.angle_gamma   90.00
#
_symmetry.space_group_name_H-M   'P 1'
#
loop_
_entity.id
_entity.type
_entity.pdbx_description
1 polymer ?
#
loop_
_entity_poly.entity_id
_entity_poly.type
_entity_poly.pdbx_seq_one_letter_code
_entity_poly.pdbx_strand_id
1 'polypeptide(L)'
;MSSRFEGHRFWIMYHGTRLSAAQAIIRDGFRRSTDGMLGPGVYLSRSVEKVRRYPLDAQPGERLAILEVRVEVGLVIRIDYQGHPLQKIWHQHGYSTAWVPPNCLMVDSNLEENCVWDPARIEVLQMWEFQR
;
A
#
# COMPACT_ATOMS: atom_id res chain seq x y z
N MET A 1 -7.67 -11.25 23.74
CA MET A 1 -8.43 -10.01 23.96
C MET A 1 -8.05 -9.03 22.86
N SER A 2 -8.88 -8.89 21.83
CA SER A 2 -8.62 -7.98 20.71
C SER A 2 -9.10 -6.59 21.11
N SER A 3 -8.18 -5.67 21.40
CA SER A 3 -8.55 -4.27 21.59
C SER A 3 -8.92 -3.70 20.22
N ARG A 4 -10.23 -3.52 19.99
CA ARG A 4 -10.76 -2.68 18.92
C ARG A 4 -10.34 -1.25 19.22
N PHE A 5 -9.27 -0.78 18.58
CA PHE A 5 -8.94 0.64 18.56
C PHE A 5 -9.93 1.35 17.64
N GLU A 6 -11.01 1.88 18.21
CA GLU A 6 -11.90 2.84 17.55
C GLU A 6 -11.18 4.19 17.50
N GLY A 7 -10.53 4.44 16.37
CA GLY A 7 -9.98 5.74 16.03
C GLY A 7 -9.65 5.73 14.55
N HIS A 8 -10.22 6.68 13.81
CA HIS A 8 -9.81 6.97 12.44
C HIS A 8 -8.35 7.45 12.47
N ARG A 9 -7.41 6.49 12.42
CA ARG A 9 -5.99 6.78 12.37
C ARG A 9 -5.63 7.12 10.93
N PHE A 10 -5.10 8.32 10.73
CA PHE A 10 -4.56 8.73 9.44
C PHE A 10 -3.06 8.52 9.43
N TRP A 11 -2.57 7.81 8.43
CA TRP A 11 -1.15 7.54 8.27
C TRP A 11 -0.67 8.14 6.96
N ILE A 12 0.53 8.73 6.97
CA ILE A 12 1.23 9.10 5.75
C ILE A 12 1.91 7.86 5.19
N MET A 13 1.65 7.57 3.93
CA MET A 13 2.24 6.46 3.19
C MET A 13 2.64 6.94 1.79
N TYR A 14 3.31 6.06 1.05
CA TYR A 14 3.84 6.35 -0.26
C TYR A 14 3.47 5.26 -1.26
N HIS A 15 3.33 5.66 -2.53
CA HIS A 15 3.12 4.77 -3.66
C HIS A 15 4.09 5.14 -4.79
N GLY A 16 4.99 4.22 -5.15
CA GLY A 16 5.96 4.40 -6.23
C GLY A 16 5.43 3.78 -7.51
N THR A 17 5.38 4.56 -8.59
CA THR A 17 4.81 4.13 -9.87
C THR A 17 5.41 4.91 -11.05
N ARG A 18 4.96 4.60 -12.27
CA ARG A 18 5.31 5.36 -13.48
C ARG A 18 4.69 6.75 -13.40
N LEU A 19 5.35 7.78 -13.92
CA LEU A 19 4.81 9.15 -13.89
C LEU A 19 3.41 9.24 -14.53
N SER A 20 3.20 8.59 -15.67
CA SER A 20 1.90 8.56 -16.34
C SER A 20 0.80 7.93 -15.49
N ALA A 21 1.14 6.88 -14.73
CA ALA A 21 0.23 6.25 -13.78
C ALA A 21 -0.04 7.14 -12.56
N ALA A 22 0.97 7.84 -12.03
CA ALA A 22 0.79 8.82 -10.96
C ALA A 22 -0.15 9.95 -11.37
N GLN A 23 0.00 10.50 -12.58
CA GLN A 23 -0.90 11.50 -13.15
C GLN A 23 -2.32 10.98 -13.32
N ALA A 24 -2.48 9.73 -13.76
CA ALA A 24 -3.81 9.10 -13.84
C ALA A 24 -4.45 8.91 -12.47
N ILE A 25 -3.66 8.53 -11.44
CA ILE A 25 -4.16 8.41 -10.06
C ILE A 25 -4.61 9.76 -9.50
N ILE A 26 -3.88 10.84 -9.78
CA ILE A 26 -4.27 12.19 -9.35
C ILE A 26 -5.61 12.61 -9.98
N ARG A 27 -5.82 12.28 -11.26
CA ARG A 27 -7.04 12.66 -11.99
C ARG A 27 -8.24 11.77 -11.66
N ASP A 28 -8.03 10.46 -11.60
CA ASP A 28 -9.10 9.46 -11.60
C ASP A 28 -9.23 8.72 -10.25
N GLY A 29 -8.30 8.97 -9.32
CA GLY A 29 -8.18 8.22 -8.08
C GLY A 29 -7.43 6.90 -8.22
N PHE A 30 -7.13 6.27 -7.09
CA PHE A 30 -6.54 4.93 -7.08
C PHE A 30 -7.55 3.88 -7.57
N ARG A 31 -7.02 2.87 -8.26
CA ARG A 31 -7.75 1.63 -8.58
C ARG A 31 -7.08 0.49 -7.83
N ARG A 32 -7.90 -0.37 -7.22
CA ARG A 32 -7.42 -1.59 -6.57
C ARG A 32 -6.83 -2.54 -7.60
N SER A 33 -5.82 -3.30 -7.18
CA SER A 33 -5.49 -4.56 -7.84
C SER A 33 -6.59 -5.60 -7.60
N THR A 34 -6.67 -6.60 -8.47
CA THR A 34 -7.60 -7.74 -8.32
C THR A 34 -7.02 -8.85 -7.45
N ASP A 35 -5.70 -8.89 -7.27
CA ASP A 35 -4.99 -9.82 -6.39
C ASP A 35 -3.65 -9.21 -5.94
N GLY A 36 -2.95 -9.92 -5.06
CA GLY A 36 -1.64 -9.61 -4.55
C GLY A 36 -1.31 -10.54 -3.38
N MET A 37 -0.16 -10.33 -2.73
CA MET A 37 0.24 -11.12 -1.56
C MET A 37 -0.72 -10.98 -0.37
N LEU A 38 -1.48 -9.90 -0.32
CA LEU A 38 -2.53 -9.61 0.66
C LEU A 38 -3.92 -9.59 0.02
N GLY A 39 -4.07 -10.17 -1.18
CA GLY A 39 -5.30 -10.11 -1.96
C GLY A 39 -5.56 -8.73 -2.59
N PRO A 40 -6.79 -8.47 -3.04
CA PRO A 40 -7.14 -7.23 -3.74
C PRO A 40 -7.04 -5.99 -2.85
N GLY A 41 -6.48 -4.91 -3.39
CA GLY A 41 -6.41 -3.62 -2.71
C GLY A 41 -5.41 -2.65 -3.34
N VAL A 42 -5.14 -1.55 -2.64
CA VAL A 42 -4.11 -0.57 -3.01
C VAL A 42 -2.90 -0.77 -2.11
N TYR A 43 -1.75 -1.04 -2.73
CA TYR A 43 -0.50 -1.33 -2.04
C TYR A 43 0.30 -0.06 -1.76
N LEU A 44 0.63 0.12 -0.49
CA LEU A 44 1.30 1.30 0.05
C LEU A 44 2.40 0.89 1.02
N SER A 45 3.34 1.81 1.24
CA SER A 45 4.47 1.63 2.14
C SER A 45 4.72 2.90 2.94
N ARG A 46 5.25 2.77 4.15
CA ARG A 46 5.71 3.91 4.96
C ARG A 46 7.14 4.30 4.65
N SER A 47 7.88 3.47 3.91
CA SER A 47 9.23 3.76 3.45
C SER A 47 9.23 4.34 2.04
N VAL A 48 9.80 5.54 1.88
CA VAL A 48 10.10 6.15 0.56
C VAL A 48 11.11 5.29 -0.20
N GLU A 49 12.13 4.79 0.51
CA GLU A 49 13.19 3.95 -0.06
C GLU A 49 12.64 2.64 -0.62
N LYS A 50 11.64 2.03 0.05
CA LYS A 50 10.95 0.85 -0.47
C LYS A 50 10.23 1.17 -1.77
N VAL A 51 9.43 2.24 -1.80
CA VAL A 51 8.61 2.54 -2.98
C VAL A 51 9.43 3.01 -4.18
N ARG A 52 10.63 3.55 -3.97
CA ARG A 52 11.58 3.88 -5.05
C ARG A 52 11.94 2.66 -5.91
N ARG A 53 11.83 1.45 -5.37
CA ARG A 53 12.04 0.19 -6.13
C ARG A 53 10.90 -0.14 -7.09
N TYR A 54 9.74 0.53 -7.00
CA TYR A 54 8.56 0.23 -7.82
C TYR A 54 8.28 1.27 -8.92
N PRO A 55 7.87 0.80 -10.12
CA PRO A 55 7.62 -0.61 -10.47
C PRO A 55 8.91 -1.39 -10.76
N LEU A 56 8.96 -2.69 -10.46
CA LEU A 56 10.21 -3.50 -10.53
C LEU A 56 10.70 -3.74 -11.97
N ASP A 57 9.80 -3.63 -12.94
CA ASP A 57 10.02 -3.84 -14.37
C ASP A 57 10.33 -2.53 -15.13
N ALA A 58 10.57 -1.42 -14.41
CA ALA A 58 10.87 -0.14 -15.02
C ALA A 58 12.12 -0.22 -15.91
N GLN A 59 12.03 0.32 -17.13
CA GLN A 59 13.14 0.35 -18.07
C GLN A 59 14.06 1.56 -17.81
N PRO A 60 15.36 1.49 -18.19
CA PRO A 60 16.25 2.65 -18.12
C PRO A 60 15.66 3.87 -18.84
N GLY A 61 15.72 5.03 -18.19
CA GLY A 61 15.18 6.29 -18.73
C GLY A 61 13.66 6.46 -18.60
N GLU A 62 12.94 5.47 -18.07
CA GLU A 62 11.52 5.61 -17.78
C GLU A 62 11.29 6.62 -16.64
N ARG A 63 10.32 7.51 -16.81
CA ARG A 63 9.99 8.54 -15.81
C ARG A 63 9.15 7.95 -14.70
N LEU A 64 9.66 8.02 -13.47
CA LEU A 64 9.02 7.47 -12.28
C LEU A 64 8.62 8.58 -11.32
N ALA A 65 7.58 8.33 -10.54
CA ALA A 65 7.08 9.26 -9.54
C ALA A 65 6.67 8.53 -8.25
N ILE A 66 6.74 9.27 -7.15
CA ILE A 66 6.21 8.86 -5.86
C ILE A 66 5.01 9.74 -5.55
N LEU A 67 3.93 9.11 -5.12
CA LEU A 67 2.79 9.78 -4.50
C LEU A 67 2.93 9.68 -2.98
N GLU A 68 2.90 10.81 -2.29
CA GLU A 68 2.64 10.87 -0.85
C GLU A 68 1.14 10.93 -0.63
N VAL A 69 0.64 10.07 0.24
CA VAL A 69 -0.80 9.91 0.48
C VAL A 69 -1.13 9.92 1.96
N ARG A 70 -2.27 10.51 2.30
CA ARG A 70 -2.91 10.38 3.60
C ARG A 70 -3.96 9.28 3.54
N VAL A 71 -3.80 8.27 4.41
CA VAL A 71 -4.63 7.06 4.40
C VAL A 71 -5.46 6.97 5.67
N GLU A 72 -6.77 6.86 5.53
CA GLU A 72 -7.66 6.50 6.65
C GLU A 72 -7.65 4.98 6.88
N VAL A 73 -6.76 4.51 7.75
CA VAL A 73 -6.42 3.06 7.84
C VAL A 73 -7.52 2.18 8.41
N GLY A 74 -8.49 2.76 9.13
CA GLY A 74 -9.60 2.03 9.74
C GLY A 74 -9.15 0.88 10.65
N LEU A 75 -9.87 -0.25 10.58
CA LEU A 75 -9.50 -1.45 11.32
C LEU A 75 -8.36 -2.19 10.58
N VAL A 76 -7.23 -2.36 11.26
CA VAL A 76 -6.01 -2.97 10.68
C VAL A 76 -5.86 -4.40 11.17
N ILE A 77 -5.62 -5.33 10.26
CA ILE A 77 -5.14 -6.68 10.58
C ILE A 77 -3.64 -6.79 10.33
N ARG A 78 -2.94 -7.45 11.26
CA ARG A 78 -1.55 -7.85 11.06
C ARG A 78 -1.51 -9.20 10.35
N ILE A 79 -0.76 -9.29 9.25
CA ILE A 79 -0.50 -10.53 8.52
C ILE A 79 1.02 -10.73 8.49
N ASP A 80 1.54 -11.66 9.29
CA ASP A 80 2.98 -11.79 9.56
C ASP A 80 3.56 -13.19 9.28
N TYR A 81 2.80 -14.05 8.59
CA TYR A 81 3.28 -15.31 8.04
C TYR A 81 2.50 -15.72 6.78
N GLN A 82 3.16 -16.44 5.88
CA GLN A 82 2.57 -16.91 4.63
C GLN A 82 1.53 -17.99 4.92
N GLY A 83 0.40 -17.95 4.21
CA GLY A 83 -0.73 -18.84 4.43
C GLY A 83 -1.61 -18.43 5.62
N HIS A 84 -1.48 -17.19 6.12
CA HIS A 84 -2.39 -16.67 7.14
C HIS A 84 -3.85 -16.82 6.68
N PRO A 85 -4.78 -17.34 7.51
CA PRO A 85 -6.16 -17.62 7.07
C PRO A 85 -6.88 -16.42 6.46
N LEU A 86 -6.56 -15.22 6.95
CA LEU A 86 -7.12 -13.96 6.46
C LEU A 86 -6.25 -13.22 5.43
N GLN A 87 -5.12 -13.80 4.98
CA GLN A 87 -4.12 -13.13 4.13
C GLN A 87 -4.73 -12.43 2.91
N LYS A 88 -5.69 -13.08 2.23
CA LYS A 88 -6.34 -12.53 1.02
C LYS A 88 -7.81 -12.12 1.22
N ILE A 89 -8.41 -12.44 2.37
CA ILE A 89 -9.86 -12.28 2.61
C ILE A 89 -10.18 -11.34 3.77
N TRP A 90 -9.19 -10.72 4.42
CA TRP A 90 -9.37 -9.82 5.56
C TRP A 90 -10.45 -8.74 5.38
N HIS A 91 -10.63 -8.21 4.16
CA HIS A 91 -11.66 -7.22 3.86
C HIS A 91 -13.09 -7.76 4.05
N GLN A 92 -13.31 -9.07 3.80
CA GLN A 92 -14.58 -9.76 4.03
C GLN A 92 -14.88 -9.93 5.52
N HIS A 93 -13.85 -9.82 6.36
CA HIS A 93 -13.94 -9.88 7.82
C HIS A 93 -14.00 -8.49 8.48
N GLY A 94 -14.25 -7.43 7.70
CA GLY A 94 -14.47 -6.08 8.21
C GLY A 94 -13.19 -5.27 8.48
N TYR A 95 -12.02 -5.78 8.08
CA TYR A 95 -10.78 -5.00 8.14
C TYR A 95 -10.69 -4.05 6.95
N SER A 96 -10.23 -2.83 7.21
CA SER A 96 -10.04 -1.79 6.18
C SER A 96 -8.63 -1.83 5.57
N THR A 97 -7.65 -2.31 6.34
CA THR A 97 -6.24 -2.41 5.93
C THR A 97 -5.64 -3.73 6.42
N ALA A 98 -4.89 -4.41 5.56
CA ALA A 98 -3.94 -5.45 5.98
C ALA A 98 -2.53 -4.87 6.05
N TRP A 99 -1.79 -5.24 7.08
CA TRP A 99 -0.44 -4.75 7.34
C TRP A 99 0.53 -5.91 7.58
N VAL A 100 1.62 -5.91 6.83
CA VAL A 100 2.78 -6.77 7.02
C VAL A 100 3.82 -5.99 7.82
N PRO A 101 4.23 -6.47 9.02
CA PRO A 101 5.31 -5.83 9.77
C PRO A 101 6.68 -6.09 9.11
N PRO A 102 7.69 -5.23 9.34
CA PRO A 102 9.05 -5.57 8.92
C PRO A 102 9.56 -6.78 9.71
N ASN A 103 10.57 -7.47 9.17
CA ASN A 103 11.27 -8.57 9.85
C ASN A 103 10.40 -9.80 10.19
N CYS A 104 9.39 -10.10 9.36
CA CYS A 104 8.55 -11.30 9.53
C CYS A 104 8.64 -12.32 8.36
N LEU A 105 9.57 -12.13 7.42
CA LEU A 105 9.79 -13.03 6.28
C LEU A 105 8.59 -13.20 5.34
N MET A 106 7.59 -12.32 5.44
CA MET A 106 6.42 -12.29 4.55
C MET A 106 6.78 -11.90 3.11
N VAL A 107 7.78 -11.03 2.94
CA VAL A 107 8.27 -10.55 1.65
C VAL A 107 9.78 -10.67 1.60
N ASP A 108 10.34 -10.89 0.40
CA ASP A 108 11.79 -11.00 0.20
C ASP A 108 12.55 -9.75 0.67
N SER A 109 11.92 -8.57 0.55
CA SER A 109 12.51 -7.33 1.05
C SER A 109 12.62 -7.27 2.57
N ASN A 110 11.85 -8.10 3.29
CA ASN A 110 11.66 -8.08 4.74
C ASN A 110 11.17 -6.72 5.30
N LEU A 111 10.71 -5.83 4.42
CA LEU A 111 10.14 -4.52 4.75
C LEU A 111 8.63 -4.62 4.96
N GLU A 112 8.07 -3.65 5.67
CA GLU A 112 6.63 -3.58 5.85
C GLU A 112 5.87 -3.47 4.52
N GLU A 113 4.59 -3.83 4.52
CA GLU A 113 3.67 -3.51 3.42
C GLU A 113 2.26 -3.25 3.95
N ASN A 114 1.52 -2.34 3.31
CA ASN A 114 0.12 -2.07 3.61
C ASN A 114 -0.74 -2.33 2.37
N CYS A 115 -1.90 -2.94 2.56
CA CYS A 115 -2.91 -3.12 1.51
C CYS A 115 -4.25 -2.56 2.01
N VAL A 116 -4.73 -1.51 1.35
CA VAL A 116 -5.97 -0.80 1.70
C VAL A 116 -7.10 -1.25 0.78
N TRP A 117 -8.25 -1.60 1.36
CA TRP A 117 -9.36 -2.20 0.60
C TRP A 117 -10.13 -1.18 -0.23
N ASP A 118 -10.35 0.03 0.29
CA ASP A 118 -11.15 1.04 -0.36
C ASP A 118 -10.28 2.22 -0.79
N PRO A 119 -10.08 2.46 -2.11
CA PRO A 119 -9.35 3.61 -2.62
C PRO A 119 -9.88 4.96 -2.11
N ALA A 120 -11.16 5.08 -1.78
CA ALA A 120 -11.75 6.32 -1.28
C ALA A 120 -11.15 6.76 0.08
N ARG A 121 -10.43 5.87 0.76
CA ARG A 121 -9.70 6.15 2.02
C ARG A 121 -8.32 6.78 1.79
N ILE A 122 -7.93 7.00 0.54
CA ILE A 122 -6.58 7.42 0.16
C ILE A 122 -6.67 8.80 -0.51
N GLU A 123 -6.09 9.79 0.15
CA GLU A 123 -5.99 11.16 -0.34
C GLU A 123 -4.56 11.41 -0.83
N VAL A 124 -4.39 11.82 -2.09
CA VAL A 124 -3.08 12.22 -2.62
C VAL A 124 -2.74 13.61 -2.12
N LEU A 125 -1.60 13.74 -1.45
CA LEU A 125 -1.11 15.02 -0.93
C LEU A 125 -0.11 15.66 -1.90
N GLN A 126 0.87 14.88 -2.36
CA GLN A 126 1.99 15.37 -3.15
C GLN A 126 2.45 14.32 -4.17
N MET A 127 3.10 14.79 -5.24
CA MET A 127 3.78 13.96 -6.22
C MET A 127 5.14 14.57 -6.54
N TRP A 128 6.19 13.74 -6.58
CA TRP A 128 7.49 14.14 -7.11
C TRP A 128 8.10 13.05 -7.99
N GLU A 129 8.87 13.48 -8.99
CA GLU A 129 9.64 12.59 -9.85
C GLU A 129 10.91 12.10 -9.16
N PHE A 130 11.39 10.94 -9.58
CA PHE A 130 12.69 10.42 -9.20
C PHE A 130 13.31 9.60 -10.33
N GLN A 131 14.63 9.41 -10.26
CA GLN A 131 15.38 8.56 -11.18
C GLN A 131 15.96 7.36 -10.41
N ARG A 132 16.21 6.27 -11.13
CA ARG A 132 16.87 5.07 -10.63
C ARG A 132 18.23 4.89 -11.28
#